data_AF-A0A4P7X1A9-F1
#
_entry.id   AF-A0A4P7X1A9-F1
#
_cell.length_a   1.000
_cell.length_b   1.000
_cell.length_c   1.000
_cell.angle_alpha   90.00
_cell.angle_beta   90.00
_cell.angle_gamma   90.00
#
_symmetry.space_group_name_H-M   'P 1'
#
loop_
_entity.id
_entity.type
_entity.pdbx_description
1 polymer ?
#
loop_
_entity_poly.entity_id
_entity_poly.type
_entity_poly.pdbx_seq_one_letter_code
_entity_poly.pdbx_strand_id
1 'polypeptide(L)'
;MKKAAILLIAIVLFPIIGHSQNSEGLEFISPFHDGVAAVKKGKQWAFINADGTIVVDFRADLVPTTSGDSAYPIFNSDRCLIKQVIDGIPYYGYIDKTGVVSVKPQFLNATNFNTNSAIALKLIKVDLGENGLVGKEMYLYKYFETTIDVSGEIKTVLTEEETIGLIPKNFRTPLAITSKFISEHLIATKSKDTNLWYLKKID
;
A
#
# COMPACT_ATOMS: atom_id res chain seq x y z
N MET A 1 -20.32 33.97 52.04
CA MET A 1 -20.34 32.49 52.11
C MET A 1 -21.46 31.82 51.30
N LYS A 2 -22.62 32.45 51.07
CA LYS A 2 -23.76 31.81 50.36
C LYS A 2 -23.62 31.68 48.82
N LYS A 3 -22.78 32.49 48.17
CA LYS A 3 -22.57 32.42 46.71
C LYS A 3 -21.60 31.31 46.27
N ALA A 4 -20.71 30.86 47.16
CA ALA A 4 -19.75 29.78 46.87
C ALA A 4 -20.42 28.40 46.90
N ALA A 5 -21.45 28.20 47.75
CA ALA A 5 -22.18 26.94 47.82
C ALA A 5 -23.03 26.66 46.56
N ILE A 6 -23.49 27.71 45.87
CA ILE A 6 -24.32 27.57 44.66
C ILE A 6 -23.46 27.15 43.44
N LEU A 7 -22.19 27.56 43.39
CA LEU A 7 -21.28 27.20 42.31
C LEU A 7 -20.84 25.72 42.38
N LEU A 8 -20.77 25.16 43.58
CA LEU A 8 -20.38 23.76 43.81
C LEU A 8 -21.50 22.77 43.48
N ILE A 9 -22.77 23.19 43.61
CA ILE A 9 -23.94 22.36 43.27
C ILE A 9 -24.14 22.26 41.75
N ALA A 10 -23.73 23.27 40.99
CA ALA A 10 -23.86 23.27 39.52
C ALA A 10 -22.94 22.27 38.82
N ILE A 11 -21.79 21.92 39.42
CA ILE A 11 -20.83 20.95 38.85
C ILE A 11 -21.29 19.50 39.10
N VAL A 12 -22.07 19.24 40.15
CA VAL A 12 -22.53 17.89 40.52
C VAL A 12 -23.77 17.45 39.72
N LEU A 13 -24.46 18.38 39.04
CA LEU A 13 -25.66 18.10 38.25
C LEU A 13 -25.44 18.05 36.74
N PHE A 14 -24.21 18.24 36.25
CA PHE A 14 -23.92 17.89 34.87
C PHE A 14 -23.88 16.36 34.78
N PRO A 15 -24.83 15.71 34.08
CA PRO A 15 -24.64 14.31 33.77
C PRO A 15 -23.35 14.26 32.98
N ILE A 16 -22.38 13.47 33.49
CA ILE A 16 -21.32 12.95 32.66
C ILE A 16 -22.07 12.11 31.63
N ILE A 17 -22.43 12.73 30.50
CA ILE A 17 -22.93 12.01 29.34
C ILE A 17 -21.71 11.24 28.88
N GLY A 18 -21.52 10.06 29.47
CA GLY A 18 -20.67 9.04 28.93
C GLY A 18 -21.28 8.72 27.59
N HIS A 19 -20.76 9.34 26.53
CA HIS A 19 -20.98 8.87 25.18
C HIS A 19 -20.36 7.47 25.13
N SER A 20 -21.14 6.46 25.51
CA SER A 20 -20.95 5.12 25.00
C SER A 20 -21.10 5.28 23.49
N GLN A 21 -19.99 5.40 22.78
CA GLN A 21 -20.02 5.26 21.33
C GLN A 21 -20.63 3.88 21.08
N ASN A 22 -21.88 3.85 20.62
CA ASN A 22 -22.44 2.67 19.99
C ASN A 22 -21.50 2.37 18.82
N SER A 23 -20.61 1.41 18.99
CA SER A 23 -19.75 0.98 17.90
C SER A 23 -20.67 0.45 16.82
N GLU A 24 -20.66 1.09 15.65
CA GLU A 24 -21.14 0.43 14.45
C GLU A 24 -20.39 -0.91 14.33
N GLY A 25 -21.10 -1.98 13.98
CA GLY A 25 -20.50 -3.30 13.88
C GLY A 25 -19.37 -3.33 12.84
N LEU A 26 -18.18 -3.72 13.28
CA LEU A 26 -17.03 -3.99 12.42
C LEU A 26 -16.95 -5.50 12.12
N GLU A 27 -16.61 -5.85 10.88
CA GLU A 27 -16.47 -7.26 10.47
C GLU A 27 -15.13 -7.86 10.92
N PHE A 28 -14.11 -7.01 11.06
CA PHE A 28 -12.75 -7.41 11.40
C PHE A 28 -11.96 -6.25 11.98
N ILE A 29 -11.06 -6.55 12.91
CA ILE A 29 -10.08 -5.63 13.49
C ILE A 29 -8.73 -6.36 13.49
N SER A 30 -7.70 -5.77 12.89
CA SER A 30 -6.35 -6.35 12.86
C SER A 30 -5.56 -6.06 14.13
N PRO A 31 -4.46 -6.79 14.39
CA PRO A 31 -3.40 -6.31 15.28
C PRO A 31 -2.85 -4.95 14.84
N PHE A 32 -2.21 -4.25 15.77
CA PHE A 32 -1.52 -2.99 15.47
C PHE A 32 -0.25 -3.24 14.65
N HIS A 33 -0.12 -2.48 13.57
CA HIS A 33 1.09 -2.36 12.77
C HIS A 33 1.43 -0.89 12.64
N ASP A 34 2.66 -0.53 12.99
CA ASP A 34 3.16 0.85 12.87
C ASP A 34 2.23 1.87 13.57
N GLY A 35 1.75 1.51 14.76
CA GLY A 35 0.92 2.38 15.61
C GLY A 35 -0.56 2.50 15.22
N VAL A 36 -1.04 1.77 14.20
CA VAL A 36 -2.46 1.75 13.80
C VAL A 36 -2.99 0.32 13.57
N ALA A 37 -4.29 0.13 13.70
CA ALA A 37 -4.97 -1.14 13.40
C ALA A 37 -5.95 -0.95 12.25
N ALA A 38 -6.00 -1.91 11.31
CA ALA A 38 -6.97 -1.92 10.22
C ALA A 38 -8.32 -2.43 10.72
N VAL A 39 -9.40 -1.74 10.36
CA VAL A 39 -10.77 -2.14 10.65
C VAL A 39 -11.57 -2.30 9.37
N LYS A 40 -12.47 -3.28 9.33
CA LYS A 40 -13.24 -3.63 8.14
C LYS A 40 -14.72 -3.37 8.32
N LYS A 41 -15.33 -2.75 7.31
CA LYS A 41 -16.79 -2.60 7.17
C LYS A 41 -17.17 -2.84 5.70
N GLY A 42 -17.91 -3.90 5.41
CA GLY A 42 -18.28 -4.28 4.06
C GLY A 42 -17.05 -4.57 3.18
N LYS A 43 -16.90 -3.80 2.10
CA LYS A 43 -15.78 -3.92 1.14
C LYS A 43 -14.66 -2.90 1.39
N GLN A 44 -14.73 -2.16 2.49
CA GLN A 44 -13.82 -1.07 2.78
C GLN A 44 -13.02 -1.35 4.05
N TRP A 45 -11.84 -0.75 4.09
CA TRP A 45 -10.96 -0.75 5.25
C TRP A 45 -10.71 0.68 5.69
N ALA A 46 -10.60 0.88 7.00
CA ALA A 46 -10.13 2.10 7.64
C ALA A 46 -8.97 1.75 8.57
N PHE A 47 -8.29 2.76 9.11
CA PHE A 47 -7.30 2.58 10.17
C PHE A 47 -7.70 3.37 11.41
N ILE A 48 -7.52 2.76 12.57
CA ILE A 48 -7.73 3.38 13.89
C ILE A 48 -6.42 3.46 14.68
N ASN A 49 -6.33 4.45 15.56
CA ASN A 49 -5.25 4.55 16.55
C ASN A 49 -5.58 3.74 17.83
N ALA A 50 -4.69 3.81 18.83
CA ALA A 50 -4.85 3.13 20.12
C ALA A 50 -6.09 3.57 20.92
N ASP A 51 -6.59 4.78 20.68
CA ASP A 51 -7.80 5.32 21.30
C ASP A 51 -9.09 4.90 20.55
N GLY A 52 -8.97 4.10 19.49
CA GLY A 52 -10.09 3.68 18.64
C GLY A 52 -10.58 4.77 17.68
N THR A 53 -9.87 5.89 17.57
CA THR A 53 -10.21 6.98 16.65
C THR A 53 -9.75 6.65 15.24
N ILE A 54 -10.62 6.84 14.25
CA ILE A 54 -10.29 6.66 12.83
C ILE A 54 -9.25 7.72 12.42
N VAL A 55 -8.10 7.25 11.94
CA VAL A 55 -7.00 8.09 11.41
C VAL A 55 -6.91 8.08 9.89
N VAL A 56 -7.38 7.01 9.25
CA VAL A 56 -7.59 6.93 7.81
C VAL A 56 -8.99 6.39 7.58
N ASP A 57 -9.81 7.16 6.88
CA ASP A 57 -11.22 6.84 6.66
C ASP A 57 -11.42 5.62 5.74
N PHE A 58 -12.63 5.06 5.76
CA PHE A 58 -13.01 3.86 5.02
C PHE A 58 -12.83 4.03 3.51
N ARG A 59 -11.99 3.19 2.94
CA ARG A 59 -11.66 3.20 1.52
C ARG A 59 -11.51 1.79 0.96
N ALA A 60 -11.81 1.62 -0.32
CA ALA A 60 -11.90 0.32 -0.99
C ALA A 60 -10.61 -0.08 -1.76
N ASP A 61 -9.67 0.84 -1.87
CA ASP A 61 -8.45 0.72 -2.66
C ASP A 61 -7.22 0.26 -1.85
N LEU A 62 -7.36 0.08 -0.53
CA LEU A 62 -6.34 -0.52 0.33
C LEU A 62 -6.07 -1.97 -0.06
N VAL A 63 -4.80 -2.36 -0.10
CA VAL A 63 -4.37 -3.70 -0.51
C VAL A 63 -4.12 -4.56 0.75
N PRO A 64 -4.90 -5.64 0.96
CA PRO A 64 -4.65 -6.55 2.08
C PRO A 64 -3.34 -7.30 1.93
N THR A 65 -2.67 -7.48 3.05
CA THR A 65 -1.46 -8.29 3.18
C THR A 65 -1.79 -9.55 3.97
N THR A 66 -1.38 -10.71 3.45
CA THR A 66 -1.57 -11.98 4.15
C THR A 66 -0.65 -12.04 5.37
N SER A 67 -1.22 -12.26 6.53
CA SER A 67 -0.54 -12.42 7.82
C SER A 67 -1.19 -13.58 8.58
N GLY A 68 -0.50 -14.72 8.63
CA GLY A 68 -1.08 -15.98 9.11
C GLY A 68 -2.29 -16.40 8.27
N ASP A 69 -3.40 -16.70 8.95
CA ASP A 69 -4.67 -17.12 8.32
C ASP A 69 -5.58 -15.96 7.90
N SER A 70 -5.12 -14.71 8.02
CA SER A 70 -5.91 -13.51 7.74
C SER A 70 -5.23 -12.59 6.74
N ALA A 71 -6.02 -11.75 6.05
CA ALA A 71 -5.50 -10.74 5.15
C ALA A 71 -6.13 -9.38 5.45
N TYR A 72 -5.29 -8.40 5.77
CA TYR A 72 -5.69 -7.03 6.11
C TYR A 72 -4.60 -6.05 5.65
N PRO A 73 -4.95 -4.80 5.29
CA PRO A 73 -3.96 -3.81 4.93
C PRO A 73 -3.15 -3.41 6.17
N ILE A 74 -1.88 -3.09 5.98
CA ILE A 74 -0.97 -2.71 7.07
C ILE A 74 -0.21 -1.44 6.72
N PHE A 75 0.15 -0.69 7.74
CA PHE A 75 1.22 0.30 7.62
C PHE A 75 2.56 -0.34 7.96
N ASN A 76 3.58 -0.01 7.18
CA ASN A 76 4.97 -0.24 7.53
C ASN A 76 5.80 0.94 7.01
N SER A 77 6.70 1.48 7.82
CA SER A 77 7.47 2.67 7.48
C SER A 77 6.60 3.85 7.04
N ASP A 78 5.50 4.10 7.75
CA ASP A 78 4.51 5.14 7.46
C ASP A 78 3.89 5.06 6.06
N ARG A 79 3.90 3.87 5.44
CA ARG A 79 3.31 3.62 4.11
C ARG A 79 2.35 2.44 4.15
N CYS A 80 1.22 2.61 3.48
CA CYS A 80 0.27 1.54 3.23
C CYS A 80 -0.01 1.41 1.73
N LEU A 81 -0.04 0.17 1.23
CA LEU A 81 -0.21 -0.15 -0.17
C LEU A 81 -1.65 0.10 -0.64
N ILE A 82 -1.80 0.83 -1.75
CA ILE A 82 -3.07 1.07 -2.43
C ILE A 82 -3.02 0.59 -3.87
N LYS A 83 -4.19 0.33 -4.45
CA LYS A 83 -4.35 -0.11 -5.84
C LYS A 83 -5.41 0.70 -6.57
N GLN A 84 -5.07 1.18 -7.76
CA GLN A 84 -5.99 1.83 -8.69
C GLN A 84 -5.99 1.10 -10.03
N VAL A 85 -7.14 0.98 -10.68
CA VAL A 85 -7.24 0.39 -12.02
C VAL A 85 -7.26 1.51 -13.07
N ILE A 86 -6.35 1.47 -14.02
CA ILE A 86 -6.22 2.43 -15.13
C ILE A 86 -6.27 1.62 -16.43
N ASP A 87 -7.23 1.93 -17.30
CA ASP A 87 -7.48 1.20 -18.56
C ASP A 87 -7.61 -0.32 -18.37
N GLY A 88 -8.20 -0.76 -17.25
CA GLY A 88 -8.37 -2.17 -16.91
C GLY A 88 -7.11 -2.86 -16.36
N ILE A 89 -6.02 -2.13 -16.14
CA ILE A 89 -4.76 -2.63 -15.57
C ILE A 89 -4.60 -2.10 -14.14
N PRO A 90 -4.36 -2.95 -13.14
CA PRO A 90 -4.10 -2.52 -11.78
C PRO A 90 -2.69 -1.91 -11.66
N TYR A 91 -2.63 -0.74 -11.04
CA TYR A 91 -1.41 -0.07 -10.63
C TYR A 91 -1.41 0.12 -9.13
N TYR A 92 -0.22 0.02 -8.56
CA TYR A 92 0.03 0.06 -7.13
C TYR A 92 0.80 1.32 -6.76
N GLY A 93 0.43 1.88 -5.63
CA GLY A 93 1.01 3.08 -5.03
C GLY A 93 0.87 3.02 -3.52
N TYR A 94 1.09 4.15 -2.84
CA TYR A 94 1.09 4.19 -1.39
C TYR A 94 0.38 5.43 -0.84
N ILE A 95 -0.19 5.27 0.34
CA ILE A 95 -0.68 6.37 1.18
C ILE A 95 0.19 6.52 2.41
N ASP A 96 0.21 7.72 2.98
CA ASP A 96 0.73 7.97 4.32
C ASP A 96 -0.33 7.73 5.41
N LYS A 97 0.06 7.88 6.69
CA LYS A 97 -0.82 7.70 7.86
C LYS A 97 -1.95 8.73 7.98
N THR A 98 -1.92 9.81 7.18
CA THR A 98 -3.04 10.76 7.07
C THR A 98 -4.07 10.32 6.03
N GLY A 99 -3.76 9.27 5.26
CA GLY A 99 -4.60 8.76 4.18
C GLY A 99 -4.33 9.41 2.83
N VAL A 100 -3.41 10.38 2.77
CA VAL A 100 -3.02 11.08 1.54
C VAL A 100 -2.12 10.18 0.70
N VAL A 101 -2.31 10.20 -0.62
CA VAL A 101 -1.48 9.45 -1.57
C VAL A 101 -0.07 10.03 -1.57
N SER A 102 0.88 9.31 -0.98
CA SER A 102 2.30 9.67 -0.89
C SER A 102 3.08 9.23 -2.13
N VAL A 103 2.66 8.11 -2.75
CA VAL A 103 3.20 7.63 -4.03
C VAL A 103 2.03 7.27 -4.93
N LYS A 104 1.91 7.97 -6.06
CA LYS A 104 0.83 7.71 -7.01
C LYS A 104 0.89 6.27 -7.54
N PRO A 105 -0.27 5.61 -7.77
CA PRO A 105 -0.31 4.32 -8.43
C PRO A 105 0.42 4.35 -9.78
N GLN A 106 1.56 3.67 -9.86
CA GLN A 106 2.42 3.68 -11.06
C GLN A 106 3.19 2.37 -11.28
N PHE A 107 3.13 1.43 -10.33
CA PHE A 107 3.82 0.14 -10.41
C PHE A 107 2.84 -0.96 -10.79
N LEU A 108 3.25 -1.93 -11.60
CA LEU A 108 2.38 -3.05 -11.99
C LEU A 108 2.08 -4.01 -10.82
N ASN A 109 2.95 -3.99 -9.81
CA ASN A 109 2.76 -4.59 -8.49
C ASN A 109 3.77 -3.96 -7.53
N ALA A 110 3.53 -4.03 -6.23
CA ALA A 110 4.53 -3.64 -5.23
C ALA A 110 4.30 -4.38 -3.90
N THR A 111 5.37 -4.53 -3.11
CA THR A 111 5.29 -5.08 -1.75
C THR A 111 4.90 -3.98 -0.75
N ASN A 112 4.54 -4.35 0.48
CA ASN A 112 4.63 -3.36 1.56
C ASN A 112 6.07 -2.88 1.72
N PHE A 113 6.22 -1.72 2.33
CA PHE A 113 7.51 -1.26 2.80
C PHE A 113 8.08 -2.21 3.86
N ASN A 114 9.40 -2.27 3.91
CA ASN A 114 10.22 -2.92 4.92
C ASN A 114 11.43 -2.02 5.14
N THR A 115 11.55 -1.44 6.34
CA THR A 115 12.60 -0.48 6.71
C THR A 115 12.84 0.59 5.64
N ASN A 116 11.81 1.40 5.35
CA ASN A 116 11.85 2.53 4.41
C ASN A 116 12.10 2.18 2.93
N SER A 117 12.11 0.90 2.56
CA SER A 117 12.22 0.43 1.18
C SER A 117 11.11 -0.54 0.81
N ALA A 118 10.71 -0.58 -0.46
CA ALA A 118 9.78 -1.58 -0.98
C ALA A 118 10.28 -2.15 -2.30
N ILE A 119 9.85 -3.35 -2.69
CA ILE A 119 10.09 -3.90 -4.03
C ILE A 119 8.87 -3.58 -4.90
N ALA A 120 9.09 -3.09 -6.11
CA ALA A 120 8.05 -2.74 -7.05
C ALA A 120 8.36 -3.23 -8.47
N LEU A 121 7.33 -3.55 -9.24
CA LEU A 121 7.42 -3.80 -10.68
C LEU A 121 7.26 -2.49 -11.44
N LYS A 122 8.38 -1.93 -11.90
CA LYS A 122 8.38 -0.71 -12.70
C LYS A 122 8.06 -1.05 -14.15
N LEU A 123 7.07 -0.37 -14.71
CA LEU A 123 6.79 -0.36 -16.15
C LEU A 123 7.54 0.80 -16.81
N ILE A 124 8.16 0.54 -17.96
CA ILE A 124 8.74 1.53 -18.85
C ILE A 124 8.13 1.40 -20.25
N LYS A 125 8.04 2.54 -20.92
CA LYS A 125 7.54 2.66 -22.31
C LYS A 125 8.72 3.06 -23.18
N VAL A 126 9.09 2.17 -24.10
CA VAL A 126 10.18 2.37 -25.06
C VAL A 126 9.55 2.79 -26.39
N ASP A 127 9.98 3.94 -26.90
CA ASP A 127 9.60 4.43 -28.22
C ASP A 127 10.36 3.65 -29.30
N LEU A 128 9.61 3.04 -30.23
CA LEU A 128 10.17 2.31 -31.38
C LEU A 128 10.12 3.16 -32.67
N GLY A 129 9.65 4.40 -32.59
CA GLY A 129 9.44 5.29 -33.71
C GLY A 129 8.12 5.04 -34.44
N GLU A 130 7.99 5.60 -35.64
CA GLU A 130 6.79 5.49 -36.45
C GLU A 130 6.87 4.32 -37.42
N ASN A 131 5.78 3.54 -37.52
CA ASN A 131 5.64 2.56 -38.58
C ASN A 131 5.30 3.28 -39.90
N GLY A 132 6.27 3.41 -40.80
CA GLY A 132 6.12 4.11 -42.07
C GLY A 132 5.07 3.54 -43.05
N LEU A 133 4.55 2.33 -42.82
CA LEU A 133 3.44 1.78 -43.61
C LEU A 133 2.06 2.22 -43.09
N VAL A 134 1.94 2.46 -41.78
CA VAL A 134 0.65 2.70 -41.10
C VAL A 134 0.55 4.13 -40.57
N GLY A 135 1.66 4.87 -40.52
CA GLY A 135 1.73 6.23 -40.00
C GLY A 135 1.44 6.31 -38.50
N LYS A 136 1.81 5.28 -37.74
CA LYS A 136 1.50 5.17 -36.30
C LYS A 136 2.75 5.01 -35.47
N GLU A 137 2.81 5.74 -34.36
CA GLU A 137 3.82 5.56 -33.33
C GLU A 137 3.73 4.16 -32.72
N MET A 138 4.89 3.53 -32.60
CA MET A 138 5.04 2.18 -32.08
C MET A 138 5.75 2.24 -30.74
N TYR A 139 5.21 1.50 -29.78
CA TYR A 139 5.76 1.46 -28.42
C TYR A 139 5.94 0.03 -27.97
N LEU A 140 7.05 -0.22 -27.27
CA LEU A 140 7.33 -1.46 -26.56
C LEU A 140 7.25 -1.20 -25.06
N TYR A 141 6.46 -1.98 -24.35
CA TYR A 141 6.41 -1.91 -22.90
C TYR A 141 7.31 -2.98 -22.31
N LYS A 142 8.12 -2.58 -21.33
CA LYS A 142 8.93 -3.50 -20.54
C LYS A 142 8.72 -3.26 -19.06
N TYR A 143 9.03 -4.26 -18.25
CA TYR A 143 8.99 -4.13 -16.80
C TYR A 143 10.15 -4.87 -16.14
N PHE A 144 10.50 -4.44 -14.94
CA PHE A 144 11.51 -5.06 -14.10
C PHE A 144 11.21 -4.82 -12.62
N GLU A 145 11.77 -5.66 -11.76
CA GLU A 145 11.73 -5.47 -10.31
C GLU A 145 12.79 -4.46 -9.87
N THR A 146 12.42 -3.59 -8.96
CA THR A 146 13.32 -2.59 -8.38
C THR A 146 12.99 -2.33 -6.93
N THR A 147 13.96 -1.85 -6.16
CA THR A 147 13.68 -1.19 -4.90
C THR A 147 13.24 0.25 -5.13
N ILE A 148 12.37 0.73 -4.24
CA ILE A 148 11.93 2.12 -4.17
C ILE A 148 12.04 2.63 -2.73
N ASP A 149 12.30 3.94 -2.58
CA ASP A 149 12.23 4.60 -1.27
C ASP A 149 10.81 5.08 -0.93
N VAL A 150 10.66 5.71 0.24
CA VAL A 150 9.39 6.25 0.75
C VAL A 150 8.74 7.34 -0.11
N SER A 151 9.47 7.93 -1.05
CA SER A 151 8.95 8.89 -2.04
C SER A 151 8.52 8.19 -3.35
N GLY A 152 8.84 6.91 -3.51
CA GLY A 152 8.61 6.14 -4.72
C GLY A 152 9.73 6.26 -5.75
N GLU A 153 10.86 6.86 -5.39
CA GLU A 153 12.03 6.91 -6.26
C GLU A 153 12.72 5.56 -6.34
N ILE A 154 13.13 5.19 -7.56
CA ILE A 154 13.88 3.97 -7.85
C ILE A 154 15.29 4.07 -7.28
N LYS A 155 15.73 3.05 -6.54
CA LYS A 155 17.11 2.96 -6.02
C LYS A 155 17.90 1.87 -6.73
N THR A 156 17.45 0.61 -6.66
CA THR A 156 18.21 -0.53 -7.18
C THR A 156 17.36 -1.43 -8.06
N VAL A 157 17.72 -1.54 -9.35
CA VAL A 157 17.14 -2.52 -10.28
C VAL A 157 17.52 -3.93 -9.84
N LEU A 158 16.57 -4.87 -9.76
CA LEU A 158 16.75 -6.21 -9.23
C LEU A 158 16.76 -7.28 -10.33
N THR A 159 15.95 -7.12 -11.37
CA THR A 159 15.86 -8.06 -12.49
C THR A 159 16.16 -7.39 -13.82
N GLU A 160 16.40 -8.20 -14.85
CA GLU A 160 16.44 -7.72 -16.23
C GLU A 160 15.06 -7.24 -16.69
N GLU A 161 15.05 -6.49 -17.80
CA GLU A 161 13.82 -5.96 -18.40
C GLU A 161 13.10 -7.03 -19.20
N GLU A 162 11.83 -7.28 -18.88
CA GLU A 162 10.97 -8.20 -19.61
C GLU A 162 9.94 -7.44 -20.45
N THR A 163 9.72 -7.88 -21.68
CA THR A 163 8.66 -7.31 -22.53
C THR A 163 7.28 -7.73 -22.05
N ILE A 164 6.32 -6.81 -22.06
CA ILE A 164 4.94 -7.09 -21.68
C ILE A 164 3.94 -6.41 -22.62
N GLY A 165 2.86 -7.11 -22.94
CA GLY A 165 1.70 -6.53 -23.59
C GLY A 165 0.69 -6.01 -22.56
N LEU A 166 0.29 -4.74 -22.69
CA LEU A 166 -0.71 -4.11 -21.81
C LEU A 166 -2.15 -4.48 -22.19
N ILE A 167 -2.51 -5.76 -22.04
CA ILE A 167 -3.85 -6.27 -22.32
C ILE A 167 -4.55 -6.56 -20.99
N PRO A 168 -5.66 -5.87 -20.63
CA PRO A 168 -6.29 -5.96 -19.30
C PRO A 168 -6.57 -7.38 -18.80
N LYS A 169 -6.95 -8.29 -19.70
CA LYS A 169 -7.21 -9.70 -19.36
C LYS A 169 -6.00 -10.41 -18.75
N ASN A 170 -4.78 -9.98 -19.07
CA ASN A 170 -3.53 -10.54 -18.56
C ASN A 170 -3.22 -10.08 -17.13
N PHE A 171 -3.93 -9.08 -16.61
CA PHE A 171 -3.72 -8.50 -15.28
C PHE A 171 -4.86 -8.79 -14.30
N ARG A 172 -5.72 -9.78 -14.62
CA ARG A 172 -6.73 -10.29 -13.66
C ARG A 172 -6.07 -10.84 -12.39
N THR A 173 -4.87 -11.42 -12.54
CA THR A 173 -3.97 -11.78 -11.46
C THR A 173 -2.78 -10.82 -11.48
N PRO A 174 -2.38 -10.26 -10.32
CA PRO A 174 -1.19 -9.41 -10.26
C PRO A 174 0.06 -10.17 -10.73
N LEU A 175 0.96 -9.46 -11.41
CA LEU A 175 2.25 -10.02 -11.79
C LEU A 175 3.05 -10.36 -10.52
N ALA A 176 3.58 -11.57 -10.44
CA ALA A 176 4.34 -12.00 -9.28
C ALA A 176 5.67 -11.25 -9.19
N ILE A 177 5.99 -10.77 -7.99
CA ILE A 177 7.34 -10.31 -7.62
C ILE A 177 8.13 -11.54 -7.20
N THR A 178 9.29 -11.78 -7.82
CA THR A 178 10.16 -12.91 -7.56
C THR A 178 11.29 -12.58 -6.59
N SER A 179 11.49 -11.30 -6.27
CA SER A 179 12.42 -10.81 -5.26
C SER A 179 11.79 -10.72 -3.88
N LYS A 180 12.63 -10.88 -2.84
CA LYS A 180 12.24 -10.69 -1.45
C LYS A 180 13.39 -10.15 -0.62
N PHE A 181 13.06 -9.32 0.36
CA PHE A 181 14.01 -8.93 1.40
C PHE A 181 14.42 -10.15 2.23
N ILE A 182 15.72 -10.28 2.46
CA ILE A 182 16.33 -11.24 3.41
C ILE A 182 16.75 -10.50 4.68
N SER A 183 17.25 -9.27 4.53
CA SER A 183 17.47 -8.30 5.59
C SER A 183 17.26 -6.90 5.03
N GLU A 184 17.43 -5.87 5.86
CA GLU A 184 17.34 -4.45 5.46
C GLU A 184 18.19 -4.12 4.23
N HIS A 185 19.42 -4.64 4.17
CA HIS A 185 20.38 -4.34 3.10
C HIS A 185 20.65 -5.53 2.16
N LEU A 186 19.79 -6.55 2.16
CA LEU A 186 19.99 -7.76 1.36
C LEU A 186 18.68 -8.27 0.75
N ILE A 187 18.67 -8.39 -0.57
CA ILE A 187 17.55 -8.93 -1.33
C ILE A 187 17.97 -10.24 -2.01
N ALA A 188 17.08 -11.23 -1.95
CA ALA A 188 17.17 -12.42 -2.78
C ALA A 188 16.24 -12.26 -3.98
N THR A 189 16.79 -12.39 -5.19
CA THR A 189 16.06 -12.31 -6.46
C THR A 189 16.09 -13.67 -7.14
N LYS A 190 14.95 -14.12 -7.66
CA LYS A 190 14.87 -15.37 -8.40
C LYS A 190 14.83 -15.09 -9.90
N SER A 191 15.82 -15.57 -10.64
CA SER A 191 15.81 -15.50 -12.11
C SER A 191 14.68 -16.37 -12.66
N LYS A 192 13.90 -15.83 -13.60
CA LYS A 192 12.85 -16.59 -14.27
C LYS A 192 13.41 -17.59 -15.27
N ASP A 193 14.54 -17.28 -15.90
CA ASP A 193 15.14 -18.15 -16.92
C ASP A 193 15.83 -19.37 -16.31
N THR A 194 16.63 -19.15 -15.27
CA THR A 194 17.43 -20.24 -14.66
C THR A 194 16.76 -20.86 -13.43
N ASN A 195 15.72 -20.21 -12.89
CA ASN A 195 15.07 -20.58 -11.63
C ASN A 195 16.02 -20.54 -10.41
N LEU A 196 17.23 -19.96 -10.56
CA LEU A 196 18.23 -19.80 -9.51
C LEU A 196 18.02 -18.54 -8.68
N TRP A 197 18.49 -18.57 -7.44
CA TRP A 197 18.47 -17.44 -6.52
C TRP A 197 19.80 -16.68 -6.56
N TYR A 198 19.71 -15.36 -6.59
CA TYR A 198 20.83 -14.44 -6.54
C TYR A 198 20.65 -13.48 -5.36
N LEU A 199 21.73 -13.19 -4.65
CA LEU A 199 21.74 -12.23 -3.56
C LEU A 199 22.28 -10.90 -4.06
N LYS A 200 21.55 -9.81 -3.77
CA LYS A 200 21.94 -8.45 -4.10
C LYS A 200 21.96 -7.60 -2.85
N LYS A 201 23.09 -6.97 -2.57
CA LYS A 201 23.19 -5.93 -1.53
C LYS A 201 22.58 -4.64 -2.06
N ILE A 202 21.91 -3.93 -1.18
CA ILE A 202 21.34 -2.61 -1.45
C ILE A 202 21.82 -1.64 -0.38
N ASP A 203 21.95 -0.37 -0.77
CA ASP A 203 22.34 0.72 0.12
C ASP A 203 21.20 1.08 1.09
#